data_AF-A0A7Y5R0F8-F1
#
_entry.id   AF-A0A7Y5R0F8-F1
#
_cell.length_a   1.000
_cell.length_b   1.000
_cell.length_c   1.000
_cell.angle_alpha   90.00
_cell.angle_beta   90.00
_cell.angle_gamma   90.00
#
_symmetry.space_group_name_H-M   'P 1'
#
loop_
_entity.id
_entity.type
_entity.pdbx_description
1 polymer ?
#
loop_
_entity_poly.entity_id
_entity_poly.type
_entity_poly.pdbx_seq_one_letter_code
_entity_poly.pdbx_strand_id
1 'polypeptide(L)'
;MAPSTAPASPRTRAGVRLACAALVSLLTVAACKGADSDGPDIRGSGLRPASVDAAQRAAAYDAALRQAFDVDSTLVLLVDPAILPRNGSFARDAKLGDDVTRALVGRGMVRGSCEPTNVDGQHVPRCASPAPGYVVRFSDLYQMQGDTVRLFLAADRFQTASGVGPATRFAFESGFEVVKRGDAWRVAREGRRIAK
;
A
#
# COMPACT_ATOMS: atom_id res chain seq x y z
N MET A 1 -2.63 6.41 53.51
CA MET A 1 -3.35 5.12 53.58
C MET A 1 -4.78 5.41 54.02
N ALA A 2 -5.74 5.27 53.10
CA ALA A 2 -7.17 5.17 53.39
C ALA A 2 -7.83 4.46 52.19
N PRO A 3 -8.58 3.37 52.38
CA PRO A 3 -9.21 2.61 51.31
C PRO A 3 -10.61 3.15 51.03
N SER A 4 -10.96 3.36 49.75
CA SER A 4 -12.34 3.60 49.33
C SER A 4 -12.75 2.51 48.34
N THR A 5 -13.41 1.48 48.89
CA THR A 5 -14.11 0.41 48.19
C THR A 5 -15.44 0.92 47.64
N ALA A 6 -15.70 0.74 46.35
CA ALA A 6 -17.01 0.88 45.75
C ALA A 6 -17.54 -0.49 45.26
N PRO A 7 -18.85 -0.75 45.38
CA PRO A 7 -19.42 -2.09 45.33
C PRO A 7 -19.66 -2.65 43.92
N ALA A 8 -19.60 -3.98 43.84
CA ALA A 8 -20.03 -4.79 42.71
C ALA A 8 -21.55 -4.76 42.52
N SER A 9 -22.00 -4.63 41.27
CA SER A 9 -23.41 -4.82 40.90
C SER A 9 -23.66 -6.19 40.26
N PRO A 10 -24.81 -6.82 40.54
CA PRO A 10 -25.08 -8.23 40.26
C PRO A 10 -25.64 -8.54 38.87
N ARG A 11 -25.55 -9.84 38.58
CA ARG A 11 -26.06 -10.63 37.44
C ARG A 11 -27.57 -10.50 37.19
N THR A 12 -27.97 -10.71 35.94
CA THR A 12 -29.08 -11.56 35.40
C THR A 12 -29.53 -10.95 34.05
N ARG A 13 -29.85 -11.70 33.00
CA ARG A 13 -30.83 -12.78 32.91
C ARG A 13 -30.50 -13.79 31.81
N ALA A 14 -30.84 -15.03 32.12
CA ALA A 14 -30.99 -16.13 31.19
C ALA A 14 -32.30 -16.01 30.38
N GLY A 15 -32.30 -16.58 29.18
CA GLY A 15 -33.35 -17.51 28.77
C GLY A 15 -34.22 -17.14 27.57
N VAL A 16 -34.65 -18.22 26.89
CA VAL A 16 -35.71 -18.38 25.86
C VAL A 16 -35.17 -18.37 24.42
N ARG A 17 -34.80 -19.52 23.84
CA ARG A 17 -35.56 -20.67 23.30
C ARG A 17 -36.28 -20.41 21.96
N LEU A 18 -35.82 -21.17 20.96
CA LEU A 18 -36.58 -21.96 19.97
C LEU A 18 -37.73 -21.29 19.19
N ALA A 19 -37.60 -21.26 17.86
CA ALA A 19 -38.17 -22.29 16.96
C ALA A 19 -38.69 -21.72 15.63
N CYS A 20 -38.32 -22.44 14.56
CA CYS A 20 -39.12 -22.83 13.40
C CYS A 20 -39.69 -21.80 12.40
N ALA A 21 -39.72 -22.31 11.16
CA ALA A 21 -40.43 -21.85 9.97
C ALA A 21 -39.72 -20.70 9.21
N ALA A 22 -39.54 -20.74 7.89
CA ALA A 22 -40.12 -21.60 6.88
C ALA A 22 -39.22 -21.67 5.64
N LEU A 23 -39.26 -22.83 4.96
CA LEU A 23 -38.92 -22.97 3.56
C LEU A 23 -39.77 -21.99 2.72
N VAL A 24 -39.14 -21.07 1.98
CA VAL A 24 -39.68 -20.57 0.70
C VAL A 24 -38.52 -20.28 -0.26
N SER A 25 -38.54 -21.06 -1.33
CA SER A 25 -37.93 -20.93 -2.65
C SER A 25 -37.54 -19.52 -3.09
N LEU A 26 -36.37 -19.37 -3.73
CA LEU A 26 -36.31 -18.90 -5.11
C LEU A 26 -34.93 -19.18 -5.71
N LEU A 27 -34.95 -19.92 -6.81
CA LEU A 27 -33.85 -20.09 -7.75
C LEU A 27 -33.44 -18.73 -8.33
N THR A 28 -32.59 -17.98 -7.65
CA THR A 28 -31.75 -17.00 -8.32
C THR A 28 -30.56 -17.74 -8.89
N VAL A 29 -30.70 -18.15 -10.15
CA VAL A 29 -29.57 -18.42 -11.02
C VAL A 29 -28.79 -17.11 -11.09
N ALA A 30 -27.83 -16.95 -10.17
CA ALA A 30 -26.86 -15.89 -10.25
C ALA A 30 -26.10 -16.15 -11.54
N ALA A 31 -26.45 -15.41 -12.59
CA ALA A 31 -25.60 -15.24 -13.74
C ALA A 31 -24.30 -14.67 -13.19
N CYS A 32 -23.34 -15.56 -12.91
CA CYS A 32 -21.93 -15.23 -12.74
C CYS A 32 -21.48 -14.70 -14.09
N LYS A 33 -21.78 -13.42 -14.33
CA LYS A 33 -21.22 -12.63 -15.40
C LYS A 33 -19.72 -12.69 -15.15
N GLY A 34 -19.02 -13.50 -15.95
CA GLY A 34 -17.58 -13.62 -15.90
C GLY A 34 -17.03 -12.21 -16.02
N ALA A 35 -16.57 -11.69 -14.88
CA ALA A 35 -15.75 -10.50 -14.90
C ALA A 35 -14.47 -10.93 -15.61
N ASP A 36 -14.19 -10.32 -16.75
CA ASP A 36 -12.88 -10.33 -17.37
C ASP A 36 -11.87 -9.81 -16.33
N SER A 37 -11.41 -10.70 -15.45
CA SER A 37 -10.32 -10.41 -14.54
C SER A 37 -9.06 -10.89 -15.23
N ASP A 38 -8.31 -9.91 -15.76
CA ASP A 38 -6.94 -10.07 -16.23
C ASP A 38 -6.09 -10.74 -15.14
N GLY A 39 -6.04 -12.08 -15.13
CA GLY A 39 -5.23 -12.90 -14.23
C GLY A 39 -5.65 -12.91 -12.74
N PRO A 40 -5.03 -13.79 -11.93
CA PRO A 40 -5.29 -13.84 -10.50
C PRO A 40 -4.84 -12.54 -9.83
N ASP A 41 -5.70 -11.99 -8.98
CA ASP A 41 -5.38 -10.82 -8.15
C ASP A 41 -4.38 -11.23 -7.07
N ILE A 42 -3.10 -10.93 -7.30
CA ILE A 42 -2.01 -11.28 -6.37
C ILE A 42 -1.96 -10.39 -5.14
N ARG A 43 -2.72 -9.28 -5.12
CA ARG A 43 -2.77 -8.30 -4.01
C ARG A 43 -4.05 -8.39 -3.17
N GLY A 44 -4.95 -9.29 -3.56
CA GLY A 44 -6.16 -9.64 -2.84
C GLY A 44 -7.41 -9.16 -3.58
N SER A 45 -8.42 -10.02 -3.64
CA SER A 45 -9.64 -9.75 -4.41
C SER A 45 -10.48 -8.60 -3.84
N GLY A 46 -11.24 -7.94 -4.72
CA GLY A 46 -12.27 -6.96 -4.34
C GLY A 46 -11.74 -5.59 -3.92
N LEU A 47 -10.45 -5.31 -4.11
CA LEU A 47 -9.88 -4.00 -3.83
C LEU A 47 -10.49 -2.95 -4.75
N ARG A 48 -10.90 -1.79 -4.21
CA ARG A 48 -11.42 -0.65 -4.99
C ARG A 48 -10.52 0.57 -4.76
N PRO A 49 -10.17 1.37 -5.79
CA PRO A 49 -9.38 2.57 -5.58
C PRO A 49 -10.09 3.51 -4.59
N ALA A 50 -9.34 4.09 -3.66
CA ALA A 50 -9.83 5.11 -2.75
C ALA A 50 -9.91 6.46 -3.48
N SER A 51 -11.02 7.15 -3.32
CA SER A 51 -11.20 8.52 -3.83
C SER A 51 -10.61 9.51 -2.83
N VAL A 52 -9.32 9.80 -2.97
CA VAL A 52 -8.60 10.79 -2.16
C VAL A 52 -7.86 11.75 -3.07
N ASP A 53 -7.72 13.00 -2.64
CA ASP A 53 -6.92 13.98 -3.36
C ASP A 53 -5.42 13.63 -3.33
N ALA A 54 -4.64 14.32 -4.16
CA ALA A 54 -3.21 14.06 -4.31
C ALA A 54 -2.39 14.32 -3.05
N ALA A 55 -2.77 15.31 -2.23
CA ALA A 55 -2.07 15.63 -1.00
C ALA A 55 -2.27 14.54 0.05
N GLN A 56 -3.50 14.03 0.20
CA GLN A 56 -3.82 12.89 1.04
C GLN A 56 -3.16 11.61 0.55
N ARG A 57 -3.13 11.40 -0.78
CA ARG A 57 -2.45 10.26 -1.38
C ARG A 57 -0.95 10.27 -1.08
N ALA A 58 -0.28 11.40 -1.28
CA ALA A 58 1.13 11.59 -0.94
C ALA A 58 1.39 11.40 0.57
N ALA A 59 0.48 11.84 1.44
CA ALA A 59 0.61 11.65 2.89
C ALA A 59 0.52 10.17 3.31
N ALA A 60 -0.36 9.38 2.68
CA ALA A 60 -0.43 7.94 2.93
C ALA A 60 0.84 7.21 2.44
N TYR A 61 1.37 7.59 1.27
CA TYR A 61 2.64 7.06 0.76
C TYR A 61 3.83 7.45 1.64
N ASP A 62 3.91 8.68 2.10
CA ASP A 62 4.93 9.16 3.06
C ASP A 62 4.90 8.33 4.36
N ALA A 63 3.71 8.06 4.91
CA ALA A 63 3.58 7.18 6.08
C ALA A 63 4.13 5.77 5.82
N ALA A 64 3.87 5.19 4.65
CA ALA A 64 4.41 3.87 4.28
C ALA A 64 5.93 3.89 4.06
N LEU A 65 6.47 4.94 3.43
CA LEU A 65 7.91 5.08 3.23
C LEU A 65 8.67 5.18 4.56
N ARG A 66 8.16 5.99 5.49
CA ARG A 66 8.72 6.12 6.85
C ARG A 66 8.66 4.84 7.67
N GLN A 67 7.70 3.96 7.37
CA GLN A 67 7.63 2.65 7.98
C GLN A 67 8.60 1.66 7.31
N ALA A 68 8.73 1.73 5.98
CA ALA A 68 9.54 0.80 5.20
C ALA A 68 11.04 1.02 5.34
N PHE A 69 11.44 2.28 5.53
CA PHE A 69 12.83 2.72 5.57
C PHE A 69 13.13 3.51 6.84
N ASP A 70 14.37 3.39 7.31
CA ASP A 70 14.93 4.36 8.24
C ASP A 70 15.32 5.62 7.45
N VAL A 71 14.44 6.62 7.48
CA VAL A 71 14.56 7.82 6.65
C VAL A 71 15.50 8.81 7.34
N ASP A 72 16.77 8.77 6.95
CA ASP A 72 17.76 9.78 7.32
C ASP A 72 18.10 10.70 6.12
N SER A 73 19.02 11.65 6.33
CA SER A 73 19.44 12.59 5.29
C SER A 73 20.26 11.93 4.16
N THR A 74 20.77 10.74 4.37
CA THR A 74 21.67 10.03 3.45
C THR A 74 20.93 9.11 2.48
N LEU A 75 19.74 8.64 2.87
CA LEU A 75 18.90 7.82 2.01
C LEU A 75 18.36 8.61 0.82
N VAL A 76 18.65 8.12 -0.39
CA VAL A 76 18.05 8.62 -1.63
C VAL A 76 16.89 7.73 -2.03
N LEU A 77 15.69 8.30 -2.05
CA LEU A 77 14.50 7.67 -2.63
C LEU A 77 14.09 8.43 -3.89
N LEU A 78 13.87 7.70 -4.98
CA LEU A 78 13.30 8.21 -6.23
C LEU A 78 11.98 7.48 -6.49
N VAL A 79 10.97 8.17 -7.01
CA VAL A 79 9.70 7.51 -7.36
C VAL A 79 9.72 7.05 -8.82
N ASP A 80 9.35 5.81 -9.06
CA ASP A 80 8.93 5.36 -10.39
C ASP A 80 7.45 5.71 -10.56
N PRO A 81 7.10 6.54 -11.56
CA PRO A 81 5.72 6.94 -11.76
C PRO A 81 4.82 5.79 -12.21
N ALA A 82 5.33 4.66 -12.69
CA ALA A 82 4.48 3.52 -13.02
C ALA A 82 3.76 3.01 -11.76
N ILE A 83 2.45 2.74 -11.83
CA ILE A 83 1.71 2.16 -10.71
C ILE A 83 1.96 0.65 -10.66
N LEU A 84 2.14 0.10 -9.45
CA LEU A 84 2.13 -1.35 -9.25
C LEU A 84 0.74 -1.87 -9.65
N PRO A 85 0.67 -2.77 -10.63
CA PRO A 85 -0.59 -3.32 -11.11
C PRO A 85 -1.27 -4.11 -9.99
N ARG A 86 -2.57 -4.35 -10.11
CA ARG A 86 -3.30 -5.20 -9.14
C ARG A 86 -3.00 -6.67 -9.40
N ASN A 87 -3.21 -7.05 -10.65
CA ASN A 87 -2.83 -8.32 -11.23
C ASN A 87 -1.32 -8.37 -11.49
N GLY A 88 -0.78 -9.58 -11.69
CA GLY A 88 0.66 -9.76 -11.93
C GLY A 88 1.18 -9.19 -13.26
N SER A 89 0.36 -8.53 -14.08
CA SER A 89 0.78 -8.00 -15.38
C SER A 89 1.28 -6.56 -15.24
N PHE A 90 2.50 -6.30 -15.70
CA PHE A 90 3.16 -4.99 -15.62
C PHE A 90 2.68 -4.00 -16.70
N ALA A 91 1.36 -3.91 -16.94
CA ALA A 91 0.83 -2.89 -17.83
C ALA A 91 1.15 -1.50 -17.25
N ARG A 92 2.04 -0.76 -17.93
CA ARG A 92 2.55 0.57 -17.51
C ARG A 92 1.55 1.71 -17.74
N ASP A 93 0.33 1.39 -18.15
CA ASP A 93 -0.63 2.38 -18.64
C ASP A 93 -1.13 3.28 -17.50
N ALA A 94 -1.12 2.78 -16.27
CA ALA A 94 -1.39 3.57 -15.08
C ALA A 94 -0.11 4.22 -14.55
N LYS A 95 -0.08 5.56 -14.56
CA LYS A 95 0.98 6.36 -13.93
C LYS A 95 0.44 7.13 -12.73
N LEU A 96 1.31 7.32 -11.76
CA LEU A 96 1.11 8.23 -10.65
C LEU A 96 1.00 9.65 -11.20
N GLY A 97 0.02 10.42 -10.72
CA GLY A 97 -0.15 11.81 -11.12
C GLY A 97 1.07 12.66 -10.75
N ASP A 98 1.39 13.64 -11.61
CA ASP A 98 2.49 14.58 -11.38
C ASP A 98 2.29 15.41 -10.10
N ASP A 99 1.03 15.66 -9.73
CA ASP A 99 0.62 16.31 -8.50
C ASP A 99 1.02 15.52 -7.25
N VAL A 100 0.82 14.20 -7.25
CA VAL A 100 1.24 13.32 -6.16
C VAL A 100 2.76 13.27 -6.06
N THR A 101 3.44 13.13 -7.20
CA THR A 101 4.91 13.13 -7.26
C THR A 101 5.48 14.44 -6.71
N ARG A 102 4.93 15.58 -7.13
CA ARG A 102 5.34 16.90 -6.63
C ARG A 102 5.07 17.04 -5.14
N ALA A 103 3.94 16.52 -4.63
CA ALA A 103 3.63 16.53 -3.20
C ALA A 103 4.62 15.66 -2.39
N LEU A 104 5.05 14.51 -2.90
CA LEU A 104 6.08 13.68 -2.27
C LEU A 104 7.45 14.37 -2.22
N VAL A 105 7.85 15.04 -3.31
CA VAL A 105 9.08 15.84 -3.36
C VAL A 105 9.00 17.02 -2.39
N GLY A 106 7.88 17.74 -2.37
CA GLY A 106 7.66 18.88 -1.48
C GLY A 106 7.69 18.51 0.01
N ARG A 107 7.37 17.26 0.35
CA ARG A 107 7.51 16.69 1.70
C ARG A 107 8.95 16.28 2.05
N GLY A 108 9.88 16.36 1.10
CA GLY A 108 11.27 15.93 1.27
C GLY A 108 11.47 14.42 1.36
N MET A 109 10.42 13.64 1.05
CA MET A 109 10.44 12.19 1.21
C MET A 109 11.12 11.50 0.02
N VAL A 110 10.93 12.01 -1.19
CA VAL A 110 11.65 11.57 -2.38
C VAL A 110 12.43 12.74 -2.99
N ARG A 111 13.55 12.43 -3.64
CA ARG A 111 14.43 13.45 -4.25
C ARG A 111 14.03 13.79 -5.69
N GLY A 112 13.15 13.00 -6.28
CA GLY A 112 12.68 13.15 -7.66
C GLY A 112 12.06 11.86 -8.16
N SER A 113 11.99 11.73 -9.49
CA SER A 113 11.52 10.52 -10.16
C SER A 113 12.64 9.81 -10.90
N CYS A 114 12.48 8.51 -11.09
CA CYS A 114 13.30 7.70 -11.98
C CYS A 114 12.37 6.69 -12.66
N GLU A 115 12.34 6.69 -13.99
CA GLU A 115 11.64 5.66 -14.77
C GLU A 115 12.72 4.71 -15.33
N PRO A 116 12.97 3.55 -14.69
CA PRO A 116 14.02 2.64 -15.14
C PRO A 116 13.71 2.11 -16.52
N THR A 117 14.70 2.21 -17.42
CA THR A 117 14.60 1.71 -18.80
C THR A 117 14.63 0.18 -18.87
N ASN A 118 15.23 -0.48 -17.87
CA ASN A 118 15.42 -1.93 -17.85
C ASN A 118 14.38 -2.55 -16.89
N VAL A 119 13.31 -3.10 -17.46
CA VAL A 119 12.15 -3.66 -16.74
C VAL A 119 12.10 -5.18 -16.78
N ASP A 120 13.09 -5.81 -17.41
CA ASP A 120 13.18 -7.28 -17.56
C ASP A 120 13.31 -8.02 -16.21
N GLY A 121 13.47 -7.28 -15.11
CA GLY A 121 13.58 -7.82 -13.77
C GLY A 121 14.92 -8.52 -13.51
N GLN A 122 15.85 -8.54 -14.46
CA GLN A 122 17.13 -9.20 -14.28
C GLN A 122 18.23 -8.19 -13.90
N HIS A 123 18.10 -6.95 -14.36
CA HIS A 123 19.12 -5.94 -14.20
C HIS A 123 18.86 -4.98 -13.02
N VAL A 124 19.95 -4.45 -12.46
CA VAL A 124 19.90 -3.34 -11.50
C VAL A 124 19.37 -2.10 -12.23
N PRO A 125 18.31 -1.44 -11.73
CA PRO A 125 17.83 -0.16 -12.28
C PRO A 125 18.95 0.89 -12.31
N ARG A 126 18.96 1.71 -13.37
CA ARG A 126 19.87 2.87 -13.48
C ARG A 126 19.09 4.16 -13.37
N CYS A 127 19.52 5.05 -12.48
CA CYS A 127 18.85 6.32 -12.22
C CYS A 127 19.84 7.49 -12.24
N ALA A 128 19.39 8.64 -12.74
CA ALA A 128 20.12 9.89 -12.64
C ALA A 128 20.02 10.41 -11.19
N SER A 129 21.07 10.17 -10.40
CA SER A 129 21.15 10.57 -8.99
C SER A 129 22.60 10.77 -8.58
N PRO A 130 22.90 11.73 -7.68
CA PRO A 130 24.26 11.94 -7.17
C PRO A 130 24.74 10.81 -6.25
N ALA A 131 23.83 10.03 -5.67
CA ALA A 131 24.16 8.93 -4.76
C ALA A 131 23.24 7.71 -5.01
N PRO A 132 23.70 6.49 -4.71
CA PRO A 132 22.87 5.29 -4.80
C PRO A 132 21.75 5.31 -3.77
N GLY A 133 20.68 4.58 -4.04
CA GLY A 133 19.51 4.55 -3.18
C GLY A 133 18.48 3.54 -3.66
N TYR A 134 17.20 3.85 -3.46
CA TYR A 134 16.08 3.04 -3.91
C TYR A 134 15.21 3.80 -4.88
N VAL A 135 14.75 3.11 -5.92
CA VAL A 135 13.61 3.53 -6.72
C VAL A 135 12.39 2.82 -6.14
N VAL A 136 11.38 3.59 -5.77
CA VAL A 136 10.16 3.10 -5.13
C VAL A 136 8.99 3.18 -6.10
N ARG A 137 8.15 2.16 -6.09
CA ARG A 137 6.93 2.08 -6.88
C ARG A 137 5.75 1.80 -5.97
N PHE A 138 4.67 2.54 -6.16
CA PHE A 138 3.46 2.40 -5.36
C PHE A 138 2.36 1.72 -6.14
N SER A 139 1.52 0.93 -5.46
CA SER A 139 0.17 0.66 -5.97
C SER A 139 -0.70 1.90 -5.83
N ASP A 140 -1.89 1.87 -6.42
CA ASP A 140 -2.94 2.80 -6.01
C ASP A 140 -3.31 2.57 -4.52
N LEU A 141 -4.01 3.53 -3.93
CA LEU A 141 -4.60 3.37 -2.61
C LEU A 141 -5.91 2.61 -2.73
N TYR A 142 -6.02 1.52 -2.01
CA TYR A 142 -7.21 0.69 -2.02
C TYR A 142 -8.05 0.95 -0.78
N GLN A 143 -9.30 1.33 -0.99
CA GLN A 143 -10.25 1.59 0.08
C GLN A 143 -10.49 0.32 0.88
N MET A 144 -10.32 0.41 2.21
CA MET A 144 -10.71 -0.62 3.17
C MET A 144 -11.92 -0.12 3.97
N GLN A 145 -12.15 -0.65 5.18
CA GLN A 145 -13.24 -0.18 6.04
C GLN A 145 -12.90 1.17 6.68
N GLY A 146 -13.86 2.10 6.66
CA GLY A 146 -13.73 3.42 7.29
C GLY A 146 -12.58 4.25 6.71
N ASP A 147 -11.78 4.85 7.58
CA ASP A 147 -10.66 5.73 7.24
C ASP A 147 -9.34 4.96 6.95
N THR A 148 -9.44 3.67 6.62
CA THR A 148 -8.29 2.82 6.34
C THR A 148 -8.14 2.62 4.84
N VAL A 149 -6.92 2.75 4.34
CA VAL A 149 -6.52 2.36 2.99
C VAL A 149 -5.45 1.29 3.06
N ARG A 150 -5.38 0.46 2.03
CA ARG A 150 -4.30 -0.48 1.80
C ARG A 150 -3.48 -0.02 0.60
N LEU A 151 -2.17 -0.12 0.68
CA LEU A 151 -1.25 0.15 -0.42
C LEU A 151 -0.10 -0.84 -0.43
N PHE A 152 0.53 -1.00 -1.58
CA PHE A 152 1.73 -1.80 -1.76
C PHE A 152 2.88 -0.90 -2.20
N LEU A 153 4.05 -1.17 -1.66
CA LEU A 153 5.29 -0.50 -1.97
C LEU A 153 6.27 -1.54 -2.48
N ALA A 154 6.77 -1.36 -3.68
CA ALA A 154 7.95 -2.04 -4.17
C ALA A 154 9.14 -1.10 -4.13
N ALA A 155 10.31 -1.64 -3.85
CA ALA A 155 11.55 -0.88 -3.87
C ALA A 155 12.66 -1.72 -4.47
N ASP A 156 13.38 -1.14 -5.43
CA ASP A 156 14.57 -1.71 -6.03
C ASP A 156 15.77 -0.82 -5.70
N ARG A 157 16.91 -1.40 -5.27
CA ARG A 157 18.15 -0.62 -5.20
C ARG A 157 18.61 -0.26 -6.61
N PHE A 158 19.01 0.98 -6.83
CA PHE A 158 19.50 1.43 -8.14
C PHE A 158 21.00 1.73 -8.13
N GLN A 159 21.58 1.67 -9.33
CA GLN A 159 22.89 2.19 -9.67
C GLN A 159 22.74 3.61 -10.24
N THR A 160 23.63 4.54 -9.89
CA THR A 160 23.65 5.87 -10.49
C THR A 160 24.01 5.79 -11.97
N ALA A 161 23.71 6.84 -12.74
CA ALA A 161 24.13 6.94 -14.15
C ALA A 161 25.66 6.80 -14.34
N SER A 162 26.46 7.19 -13.33
CA SER A 162 27.91 7.02 -13.32
C SER A 162 28.40 5.63 -12.91
N GLY A 163 27.50 4.69 -12.60
CA GLY A 163 27.85 3.33 -12.24
C GLY A 163 28.05 3.08 -10.74
N VAL A 164 27.78 4.05 -9.87
CA VAL A 164 27.91 3.89 -8.41
C VAL A 164 26.66 3.21 -7.85
N GLY A 165 26.81 2.13 -7.08
CA GLY A 165 25.66 1.45 -6.45
C GLY A 165 25.86 -0.06 -6.33
N PRO A 166 24.77 -0.82 -6.14
CA PRO A 166 24.85 -2.26 -5.98
C PRO A 166 25.25 -2.96 -7.29
N ALA A 167 26.06 -4.02 -7.17
CA ALA A 167 26.41 -4.88 -8.31
C ALA A 167 25.32 -5.93 -8.62
N THR A 168 24.45 -6.22 -7.64
CA THR A 168 23.37 -7.20 -7.75
C THR A 168 22.02 -6.54 -7.49
N ARG A 169 20.98 -7.05 -8.16
CA ARG A 169 19.62 -6.58 -7.93
C ARG A 169 19.20 -6.96 -6.51
N PHE A 170 18.64 -6.00 -5.80
CA PHE A 170 17.91 -6.23 -4.56
C PHE A 170 16.58 -5.51 -4.66
N ALA A 171 15.51 -6.29 -4.50
CA ALA A 171 14.16 -5.82 -4.63
C ALA A 171 13.31 -6.36 -3.48
N PHE A 172 12.38 -5.56 -2.99
CA PHE A 172 11.33 -6.06 -2.11
C PHE A 172 9.98 -5.44 -2.42
N GLU A 173 8.92 -6.14 -2.05
CA GLU A 173 7.55 -5.61 -2.02
C GLU A 173 6.97 -5.81 -0.62
N SER A 174 6.26 -4.80 -0.11
CA SER A 174 5.54 -4.87 1.17
C SER A 174 4.17 -4.22 1.03
N GLY A 175 3.18 -4.78 1.74
CA GLY A 175 1.83 -4.22 1.83
C GLY A 175 1.66 -3.44 3.14
N PHE A 176 0.93 -2.34 3.11
CA PHE A 176 0.66 -1.51 4.28
C PHE A 176 -0.84 -1.22 4.38
N GLU A 177 -1.39 -1.35 5.58
CA GLU A 177 -2.68 -0.76 5.94
C GLU A 177 -2.39 0.56 6.67
N VAL A 178 -2.88 1.66 6.10
CA VAL A 178 -2.65 3.01 6.59
C VAL A 178 -3.99 3.61 7.00
N VAL A 179 -4.06 4.15 8.20
CA VAL A 179 -5.27 4.74 8.76
C VAL A 179 -5.13 6.25 8.86
N LYS A 180 -6.16 6.98 8.44
CA LYS A 180 -6.25 8.44 8.64
C LYS A 180 -6.72 8.73 10.07
N ARG A 181 -6.04 9.66 10.75
CA ARG A 181 -6.41 10.19 12.07
C ARG A 181 -6.30 11.71 12.04
N GLY A 182 -7.44 12.39 11.92
CA GLY A 182 -7.48 13.82 11.62
C GLY A 182 -6.82 14.08 10.27
N ASP A 183 -5.81 14.96 10.26
CA ASP A 183 -5.05 15.32 9.04
C ASP A 183 -3.81 14.44 8.81
N ALA A 184 -3.54 13.49 9.69
CA ALA A 184 -2.36 12.62 9.61
C ALA A 184 -2.71 11.21 9.15
N TRP A 185 -1.78 10.59 8.43
CA TRP A 185 -1.82 9.17 8.07
C TRP A 185 -0.77 8.41 8.88
N ARG A 186 -1.12 7.20 9.34
CA ARG A 186 -0.20 6.32 10.08
C ARG A 186 -0.37 4.88 9.64
N VAL A 187 0.73 4.13 9.60
CA VAL A 187 0.66 2.69 9.35
C VAL A 187 0.03 2.00 10.56
N ALA A 188 -1.06 1.27 10.33
CA ALA A 188 -1.72 0.42 11.31
C ALA A 188 -1.20 -1.03 11.24
N ARG A 189 -0.82 -1.49 10.03
CA ARG A 189 -0.29 -2.83 9.80
C ARG A 189 0.69 -2.83 8.65
N GLU A 190 1.82 -3.51 8.83
CA GLU A 190 2.72 -3.92 7.75
C GLU A 190 2.49 -5.40 7.46
N GLY A 191 2.32 -5.74 6.18
CA GLY A 191 2.22 -7.10 5.68
C GLY A 191 3.59 -7.75 5.59
N ARG A 192 3.62 -9.02 5.15
CA ARG A 192 4.89 -9.72 4.94
C ARG A 192 5.69 -9.03 3.82
N ARG A 193 6.95 -8.73 4.11
CA ARG A 193 7.93 -8.30 3.11
C ARG A 193 8.35 -9.48 2.26
N ILE A 194 8.25 -9.34 0.94
CA ILE A 194 8.62 -10.34 -0.06
C ILE A 194 9.86 -9.82 -0.77
N ALA A 195 11.01 -10.45 -0.53
CA ALA A 195 12.21 -10.21 -1.34
C ALA A 195 12.01 -10.85 -2.72
N LYS A 196 12.44 -10.14 -3.77
CA LYS A 196 12.35 -10.60 -5.17
C LYS A 196 13.72 -10.73 -5.81
#